data_AF-A0A6G0XH57-F1
#
_entry.id   AF-A0A6G0XH57-F1
#
_cell.length_a   1.000
_cell.length_b   1.000
_cell.length_c   1.000
_cell.angle_alpha   90.00
_cell.angle_beta   90.00
_cell.angle_gamma   90.00
#
_symmetry.space_group_name_H-M   'P 1'
#
loop_
_entity.id
_entity.type
_entity.pdbx_description
1 polymer ?
#
loop_
_entity_poly.entity_id
_entity_poly.type
_entity_poly.pdbx_seq_one_letter_code
_entity_poly.pdbx_strand_id
1 'polypeptide(L)'
;MSGPTVPQIYRRVLKLAKHFPSIKKDQLVKDIKAEFHENKVLTDPVKIQQKVNIALKGIQQLNQYVSLDPNADQWSVDMEKDPFGLNHPDRPTQS
;
A
#
# COMPACT_ATOMS: atom_id res chain seq x y z
N MET A 1 20.89 15.03 -1.77
CA MET A 1 19.66 14.93 -2.60
C MET A 1 18.49 14.71 -1.63
N SER A 2 17.51 15.61 -1.60
CA SER A 2 16.35 15.46 -0.71
C SER A 2 15.42 14.35 -1.24
N GLY A 3 14.94 13.48 -0.36
CA GLY A 3 13.98 12.42 -0.72
C GLY A 3 12.63 12.97 -1.22
N PRO A 4 11.75 12.10 -1.75
CA PRO A 4 10.44 12.52 -2.25
C PRO A 4 9.57 13.11 -1.15
N THR A 5 8.91 14.22 -1.45
CA THR A 5 7.96 14.88 -0.53
C THR A 5 6.65 14.11 -0.40
N VAL A 6 5.92 14.30 0.71
CA VAL A 6 4.61 13.66 0.94
C VAL A 6 3.63 13.88 -0.22
N PRO A 7 3.48 15.10 -0.80
CA PRO A 7 2.63 15.30 -1.97
C PRO A 7 3.06 14.51 -3.22
N GLN A 8 4.37 14.33 -3.44
CA GLN A 8 4.87 13.50 -4.55
C GLN A 8 4.54 12.02 -4.35
N ILE A 9 4.72 11.52 -3.13
CA ILE A 9 4.36 10.15 -2.74
C ILE A 9 2.85 9.92 -2.94
N TYR A 10 2.00 10.83 -2.44
CA TYR A 10 0.55 10.77 -2.59
C TYR A 10 0.11 10.67 -4.06
N ARG A 11 0.63 11.53 -4.94
CA ARG A 11 0.31 11.49 -6.38
C ARG A 11 0.76 10.18 -7.01
N ARG A 12 1.94 9.67 -6.64
CA ARG A 12 2.49 8.43 -7.21
C ARG A 12 1.66 7.21 -6.80
N VAL A 13 1.34 7.06 -5.52
CA VAL A 13 0.54 5.92 -5.04
C VAL A 13 -0.87 5.95 -5.64
N LEU A 14 -1.50 7.13 -5.74
CA LEU A 14 -2.81 7.25 -6.40
C LEU A 14 -2.75 6.90 -7.89
N LYS A 15 -1.69 7.30 -8.59
CA LYS A 15 -1.52 6.94 -10.00
C LYS A 15 -1.45 5.42 -10.14
N LEU A 16 -0.65 4.74 -9.32
CA LEU A 16 -0.52 3.29 -9.38
C LEU A 16 -1.81 2.56 -9.00
N ALA A 17 -2.46 2.97 -7.90
CA ALA A 17 -3.71 2.37 -7.45
C ALA A 17 -4.82 2.44 -8.51
N LYS A 18 -4.89 3.53 -9.29
CA LYS A 18 -5.86 3.65 -10.41
C LYS A 18 -5.64 2.65 -11.55
N HIS A 19 -4.40 2.23 -11.78
CA HIS A 19 -4.02 1.29 -12.83
C HIS A 19 -3.90 -0.15 -12.30
N PHE A 20 -4.14 -0.35 -11.01
CA PHE A 20 -4.05 -1.67 -10.39
C PHE A 20 -5.17 -2.57 -10.95
N PRO A 21 -4.84 -3.77 -11.48
CA PRO A 21 -5.81 -4.66 -12.12
C PRO A 21 -6.65 -5.40 -11.08
N SER A 22 -7.53 -4.68 -10.37
CA SER A 22 -8.42 -5.23 -9.35
C SER A 22 -9.81 -4.60 -9.42
N ILE A 23 -10.83 -5.41 -9.16
CA ILE A 23 -12.22 -4.92 -8.97
C ILE A 23 -12.35 -3.98 -7.77
N LYS A 24 -11.42 -4.07 -6.80
CA LYS A 24 -11.40 -3.23 -5.59
C LYS A 24 -10.57 -1.95 -5.76
N LYS A 25 -10.04 -1.66 -6.96
CA LYS A 25 -9.15 -0.49 -7.19
C LYS A 25 -9.76 0.84 -6.77
N ASP A 26 -11.07 1.02 -6.98
CA ASP A 26 -11.76 2.26 -6.63
C ASP A 26 -11.87 2.42 -5.11
N GLN A 27 -12.09 1.32 -4.38
CA GLN A 27 -12.09 1.32 -2.93
C GLN A 27 -10.67 1.59 -2.40
N LEU A 28 -9.66 0.93 -2.95
CA LEU A 28 -8.25 1.18 -2.62
C LEU A 28 -7.88 2.68 -2.81
N VAL A 29 -8.31 3.29 -3.91
CA VAL A 29 -8.10 4.73 -4.16
C VAL A 29 -8.77 5.59 -3.10
N LYS A 30 -9.99 5.25 -2.66
CA LYS A 30 -10.69 5.97 -1.58
C LYS A 30 -9.95 5.83 -0.25
N ASP A 31 -9.53 4.62 0.09
CA ASP A 31 -8.85 4.33 1.35
C ASP A 31 -7.51 5.07 1.44
N ILE A 32 -6.73 5.08 0.35
CA ILE A 32 -5.49 5.87 0.27
C ILE A 32 -5.77 7.37 0.47
N LYS A 33 -6.84 7.90 -0.13
CA LYS A 33 -7.19 9.32 0.05
C LYS A 33 -7.57 9.62 1.49
N ALA A 34 -8.37 8.76 2.11
CA ALA A 34 -8.79 8.90 3.51
C ALA A 34 -7.57 8.87 4.44
N GLU A 35 -6.67 7.88 4.29
CA GLU A 35 -5.50 7.76 5.15
C GLU A 35 -4.57 8.99 5.06
N PHE A 36 -4.33 9.53 3.86
CA PHE A 36 -3.54 10.76 3.72
C PHE A 36 -4.25 12.00 4.28
N HIS A 37 -5.58 12.04 4.20
CA HIS A 37 -6.37 13.14 4.76
C HIS A 37 -6.33 13.13 6.29
N GLU A 38 -6.56 11.96 6.90
CA GLU A 38 -6.54 11.76 8.35
C GLU A 38 -5.17 12.08 8.96
N ASN A 39 -4.09 11.70 8.27
CA ASN A 39 -2.72 11.97 8.73
C ASN A 39 -2.23 13.39 8.39
N LYS A 40 -3.04 14.26 7.77
CA LYS A 40 -2.63 15.63 7.41
C LYS A 40 -2.24 16.48 8.62
N VAL A 41 -2.85 16.21 9.77
CA VAL A 41 -2.61 16.93 11.04
C VAL A 41 -1.48 16.31 11.88
N LEU A 42 -0.85 15.24 11.39
CA LEU A 42 0.21 14.56 12.10
C LEU A 42 1.46 15.45 12.15
N THR A 43 1.95 15.74 13.35
CA THR A 43 3.12 16.60 13.59
C THR A 43 4.33 15.84 14.15
N ASP A 44 4.11 14.61 14.65
CA ASP A 44 5.16 13.75 15.18
C ASP A 44 6.07 13.25 14.05
N PRO A 45 7.35 13.67 14.02
CA PRO A 45 8.26 13.34 12.92
C PRO A 45 8.52 11.83 12.78
N VAL A 46 8.48 11.07 13.88
CA VAL A 46 8.70 9.62 13.85
C VAL A 46 7.52 8.93 13.19
N LYS A 47 6.30 9.32 13.56
CA LYS A 47 5.08 8.77 12.94
C LYS A 47 4.94 9.17 11.48
N ILE A 48 5.31 10.41 11.12
CA ILE A 48 5.34 10.85 9.72
C ILE A 48 6.29 9.96 8.92
N GLN A 49 7.50 9.71 9.43
CA GLN A 49 8.47 8.87 8.75
C GLN A 49 7.98 7.42 8.58
N GLN A 50 7.32 6.87 9.60
CA GLN A 50 6.70 5.54 9.53
C GLN A 50 5.64 5.47 8.43
N LYS A 51 4.72 6.45 8.38
CA LYS A 51 3.67 6.53 7.34
C LYS A 51 4.26 6.71 5.94
N VAL A 52 5.30 7.54 5.80
CA VAL A 52 6.05 7.68 4.54
C VAL A 52 6.64 6.35 4.10
N ASN A 53 7.28 5.61 5.01
CA ASN A 53 7.87 4.31 4.69
C ASN A 53 6.82 3.28 4.25
N ILE A 54 5.64 3.27 4.89
CA ILE A 54 4.51 2.42 4.49
C ILE A 54 4.05 2.77 3.07
N ALA A 55 3.85 4.06 2.77
CA ALA A 55 3.43 4.50 1.44
C ALA A 55 4.47 4.15 0.36
N LEU A 56 5.77 4.28 0.66
CA LEU A 56 6.84 3.89 -0.26
C LEU A 56 6.84 2.38 -0.55
N LYS A 57 6.62 1.54 0.46
CA LYS A 57 6.46 0.08 0.28
C LYS A 57 5.24 -0.24 -0.58
N GLY A 58 4.10 0.41 -0.30
CA GLY A 58 2.88 0.26 -1.10
C GLY A 58 3.08 0.65 -2.57
N ILE A 59 3.86 1.71 -2.83
CA ILE A 59 4.26 2.08 -4.20
C ILE A 59 5.07 0.97 -4.85
N GLN A 60 6.06 0.38 -4.17
CA GLN A 60 6.86 -0.71 -4.72
C GLN A 60 5.98 -1.91 -5.09
N GLN A 61 5.08 -2.33 -4.20
CA GLN A 61 4.16 -3.43 -4.42
C GLN A 61 3.23 -3.15 -5.61
N LEU A 62 2.52 -2.00 -5.62
CA LEU A 62 1.63 -1.66 -6.74
C LEU A 62 2.38 -1.58 -8.08
N ASN A 63 3.63 -1.09 -8.05
CA ASN A 63 4.44 -0.98 -9.25
C ASN A 63 4.84 -2.34 -9.82
N GLN A 64 4.95 -3.40 -9.01
CA GLN A 64 5.15 -4.77 -9.50
C GLN A 64 3.99 -5.22 -10.39
N TYR A 65 2.75 -4.85 -10.06
CA TYR A 65 1.58 -5.25 -10.83
C TYR A 65 1.28 -4.35 -12.03
N VAL A 66 1.63 -3.06 -11.94
CA VAL A 66 1.39 -2.09 -13.03
C VAL A 66 2.51 -2.08 -14.08
N SER A 67 3.71 -2.55 -13.74
CA SER A 67 4.85 -2.61 -14.68
C SER A 67 4.89 -3.92 -15.48
N LEU A 68 3.98 -4.86 -15.21
CA LEU A 68 3.85 -6.09 -16.00
C LEU A 68 3.17 -5.74 -17.33
N ASP A 69 3.85 -6.09 -18.42
CA ASP A 69 3.33 -5.96 -19.78
C ASP A 69 1.95 -6.62 -19.87
N PRO A 70 0.92 -5.95 -20.40
CA PRO A 70 -0.41 -6.54 -20.58
C PRO A 70 -0.45 -7.79 -21.47
N ASN A 71 0.66 -8.18 -22.11
CA ASN A 71 0.79 -9.40 -22.93
C ASN A 71 1.52 -10.59 -22.26
N ALA A 72 1.82 -10.54 -20.96
CA ALA A 72 2.55 -11.63 -20.30
C ALA A 72 1.62 -12.78 -19.83
N ASP A 73 1.66 -13.92 -20.55
CA ASP A 73 0.80 -15.11 -20.38
C ASP A 73 1.10 -16.03 -19.17
N GLN A 74 2.01 -15.66 -18.26
CA GLN A 74 2.32 -16.51 -17.10
C GLN A 74 2.62 -15.68 -15.85
N TRP A 75 1.80 -15.87 -14.82
CA TRP A 75 1.98 -15.21 -13.53
C TRP A 75 2.12 -16.27 -12.44
N SER A 76 3.30 -16.30 -11.80
CA SER A 76 3.54 -17.01 -10.53
C SER A 76 3.70 -15.95 -9.44
N VAL A 77 2.92 -16.08 -8.36
CA VAL A 77 2.92 -15.15 -7.23
C VAL A 77 3.56 -15.85 -6.04
N ASP A 78 4.75 -15.40 -5.62
CA ASP A 78 5.23 -15.67 -4.27
C ASP A 78 4.54 -14.69 -3.32
N MET A 79 3.50 -15.18 -2.64
CA MET A 79 2.86 -14.47 -1.54
C MET A 79 3.77 -14.57 -0.31
N GLU A 80 4.81 -13.75 -0.25
CA GLU A 80 5.54 -13.56 1.00
C GLU A 80 4.64 -12.82 2.00
N LYS A 81 4.29 -13.58 3.05
CA LYS A 81 3.64 -13.21 4.32
C LYS A 81 3.08 -11.78 4.43
N ASP A 82 1.76 -11.76 4.53
CA ASP A 82 0.92 -10.70 5.06
C ASP A 82 1.65 -9.73 6.03
N PRO A 83 1.94 -8.48 5.62
CA PRO A 83 2.53 -7.47 6.50
C PRO A 83 1.52 -6.95 7.55
N PHE A 84 0.27 -7.43 7.53
CA PHE A 84 -0.79 -7.06 8.46
C PHE A 84 -1.04 -8.09 9.56
N GLY A 85 -0.25 -9.16 9.68
CA GLY A 85 -0.17 -10.03 10.84
C GLY A 85 -1.42 -10.08 11.73
N LEU A 86 -2.56 -10.51 11.20
CA LEU A 86 -3.76 -10.83 11.97
C LEU A 86 -3.89 -12.35 12.08
N ASN A 87 -2.82 -13.01 12.55
CA ASN A 87 -2.98 -14.28 13.25
C ASN A 87 -3.26 -13.95 14.71
N HIS A 88 -4.54 -13.77 15.06
CA HIS A 88 -4.98 -13.84 16.45
C HIS A 88 -5.16 -15.33 16.82
N PRO A 89 -4.36 -15.93 17.72
CA PRO A 89 -4.63 -17.26 18.23
C PRO A 89 -5.35 -17.19 19.58
N ASP A 90 -6.36 -16.34 19.74
CA ASP A 90 -7.32 -16.47 20.85
C ASP A 90 -8.49 -17.32 20.39
N ARG A 91 -8.24 -18.62 20.26
CA ARG A 91 -9.29 -19.64 20.21
C ARG A 91 -9.06 -20.61 21.36
N PRO A 92 -9.93 -20.68 22.37
CA PRO A 92 -9.81 -21.68 23.41
C PRO A 92 -10.02 -23.06 22.77
N THR A 93 -9.04 -23.94 22.92
CA THR A 93 -9.19 -25.36 22.60
C THR A 93 -10.16 -25.96 23.61
N GLN A 94 -11.37 -26.26 23.14
CA GLN A 94 -12.35 -27.03 23.88
C GLN A 94 -12.20 -28.51 23.49
N SER A 95 -12.34 -29.36 24.51
CA SER A 95 -12.35 -30.84 24.54
C SER A 95 -11.01 -31.53 24.77
#